data_AF-A0A1I6EYR6-F1
#
_entry.id   AF-A0A1I6EYR6-F1
#
_cell.length_a   1.000
_cell.length_b   1.000
_cell.length_c   1.000
_cell.angle_alpha   90.00
_cell.angle_beta   90.00
_cell.angle_gamma   90.00
#
_symmetry.space_group_name_H-M   'P 1'
#
loop_
_entity.id
_entity.type
_entity.pdbx_description
1 polymer ?
#
loop_
_entity_poly.entity_id
_entity_poly.type
_entity_poly.pdbx_seq_one_letter_code
_entity_poly.pdbx_strand_id
1 'polypeptide(L)'
;MPSYETPEPISVLLDVYAGYVQIVATDRTDTLVEVRPSDPSDSSDVEAAQKTRVDYADGTLVVRGPKRTFDFSKKTRSVDVVIELPTGSKVDADVTAGSVRTSGVLGATGVDMSAGNIHLDRTGPLKADTGAGVVNIGAVTGNADVRTGSGHIRIGTVQGSLVAKNSNGHIDAGTVEGELKARSANGDITVERAGGPAEARTAMGSINIGEVVRDTVTLNTAMGGIEIGIAQGTAAWIDAKTAFGRVTNTLDGSDGPGNSVETVKVTAHTSFGDITVRRS
;
A
#
# COMPACT_ATOMS: atom_id res chain seq x y z
N MET A 1 11.28 -21.19 -21.58
CA MET A 1 10.70 -19.87 -21.28
C MET A 1 9.85 -19.46 -22.47
N PRO A 2 8.51 -19.56 -22.42
CA PRO A 2 7.66 -18.97 -23.44
C PRO A 2 7.95 -17.47 -23.59
N SER A 3 8.00 -17.01 -24.83
CA SER A 3 8.19 -15.63 -25.23
C SER A 3 7.04 -15.23 -26.15
N TYR A 4 6.50 -14.04 -25.95
CA TYR A 4 5.39 -13.48 -26.73
C TYR A 4 5.78 -12.09 -27.22
N GLU A 5 5.52 -11.79 -28.49
CA GLU A 5 5.67 -10.44 -29.03
C GLU A 5 4.58 -9.54 -28.46
N THR A 6 4.99 -8.50 -27.73
CA THR A 6 4.11 -7.58 -26.98
C THR A 6 4.67 -6.16 -27.05
N PRO A 7 4.62 -5.50 -28.22
CA PRO A 7 5.16 -4.14 -28.38
C PRO A 7 4.36 -3.09 -27.58
N GLU A 8 3.15 -3.43 -27.15
CA GLU A 8 2.27 -2.59 -26.35
C GLU A 8 2.06 -3.20 -24.95
N PRO A 9 1.76 -2.39 -23.92
CA PRO A 9 1.46 -2.87 -22.58
C PRO A 9 0.31 -3.89 -22.53
N ILE A 10 0.50 -4.97 -21.78
CA ILE A 10 -0.46 -6.08 -21.68
C ILE A 10 -1.23 -6.07 -20.37
N SER A 11 -2.19 -6.98 -20.23
CA SER A 11 -2.83 -7.30 -18.95
C SER A 11 -2.36 -8.67 -18.46
N VAL A 12 -1.93 -8.77 -17.20
CA VAL A 12 -1.55 -10.03 -16.57
C VAL A 12 -2.60 -10.44 -15.55
N LEU A 13 -3.09 -11.67 -15.67
CA LEU A 13 -3.91 -12.33 -14.66
C LEU A 13 -3.10 -13.50 -14.09
N LEU A 14 -2.75 -13.42 -12.82
CA LEU A 14 -1.93 -14.41 -12.14
C LEU A 14 -2.73 -15.01 -10.98
N ASP A 15 -2.85 -16.34 -10.96
CA ASP A 15 -3.49 -17.11 -9.89
C ASP A 15 -2.54 -18.25 -9.51
N VAL A 16 -1.87 -18.12 -8.37
CA VAL A 16 -0.96 -19.14 -7.84
C VAL A 16 -1.20 -19.38 -6.36
N TYR A 17 -1.06 -20.63 -5.94
CA TYR A 17 -1.29 -21.00 -4.55
C TYR A 17 -0.16 -20.50 -3.64
N ALA A 18 1.07 -20.89 -3.93
CA ALA A 18 2.21 -20.55 -3.10
C ALA A 18 3.43 -20.21 -3.97
N GLY A 19 4.27 -19.28 -3.50
CA GLY A 19 5.60 -19.06 -4.03
C GLY A 19 6.00 -17.61 -4.20
N TYR A 20 7.08 -17.40 -4.95
CA TYR A 20 7.60 -16.06 -5.22
C TYR A 20 7.21 -15.61 -6.63
N VAL A 21 6.50 -14.49 -6.70
CA VAL A 21 6.11 -13.85 -7.96
C VAL A 21 6.98 -12.61 -8.15
N GLN A 22 7.73 -12.58 -9.25
CA GLN A 22 8.51 -11.42 -9.65
C GLN A 22 8.01 -10.88 -10.99
N ILE A 23 7.66 -9.59 -11.03
CA ILE A 23 7.25 -8.91 -12.26
C ILE A 23 8.22 -7.77 -12.54
N VAL A 24 8.84 -7.80 -13.71
CA VAL A 24 9.84 -6.83 -14.14
C VAL A 24 9.29 -6.06 -15.34
N ALA A 25 8.97 -4.79 -15.13
CA ALA A 25 8.46 -3.90 -16.17
C ALA A 25 9.59 -3.03 -16.72
N THR A 26 9.88 -3.18 -18.01
CA THR A 26 10.93 -2.42 -18.72
C THR A 26 10.45 -2.02 -20.11
N ASP A 27 11.22 -1.19 -20.84
CA ASP A 27 10.88 -0.74 -22.20
C ASP A 27 11.12 -1.82 -23.28
N ARG A 28 10.86 -3.07 -22.91
CA ARG A 28 10.90 -4.24 -23.78
C ARG A 28 9.64 -4.32 -24.64
N THR A 29 9.74 -5.02 -25.76
CA THR A 29 8.65 -5.21 -26.73
C THR A 29 8.16 -6.65 -26.78
N ASP A 30 8.58 -7.46 -25.81
CA ASP A 30 8.22 -8.86 -25.67
C ASP A 30 7.84 -9.16 -24.22
N THR A 31 7.18 -10.29 -23.99
CA THR A 31 6.86 -10.78 -22.66
C THR A 31 7.47 -12.15 -22.49
N LEU A 32 8.30 -12.29 -21.45
CA LEU A 32 8.90 -13.56 -21.06
C LEU A 32 8.26 -14.05 -19.77
N VAL A 33 7.88 -15.31 -19.76
CA VAL A 33 7.35 -15.96 -18.56
C VAL A 33 8.20 -17.17 -18.23
N GLU A 34 8.67 -17.20 -17.00
CA GLU A 34 9.38 -18.33 -16.44
C GLU A 34 8.62 -18.85 -15.22
N VAL A 35 8.42 -20.16 -15.21
CA VAL A 35 7.76 -20.88 -14.12
C VAL A 35 8.72 -21.96 -13.64
N ARG A 36 9.04 -21.96 -12.35
CA ARG A 36 9.95 -22.92 -11.73
C ARG A 36 9.35 -23.46 -10.44
N PRO A 37 9.66 -24.70 -10.04
CA PRO A 37 9.37 -25.16 -8.68
C PRO A 37 10.16 -24.30 -7.68
N SER A 38 9.56 -23.90 -6.56
CA SER A 38 10.29 -23.16 -5.53
C SER A 38 11.37 -24.05 -4.89
N ASP A 39 11.07 -25.33 -4.65
CA ASP A 39 12.06 -26.35 -4.29
C ASP A 39 12.13 -27.47 -5.35
N PRO A 40 13.21 -27.57 -6.15
CA PRO A 40 13.36 -28.61 -7.16
C PRO A 40 13.53 -30.02 -6.59
N SER A 41 13.81 -30.16 -5.29
CA SER A 41 13.86 -31.44 -4.59
C SER A 41 12.51 -31.89 -4.04
N ASP A 42 11.53 -30.98 -3.95
CA ASP A 42 10.16 -31.32 -3.58
C ASP A 42 9.35 -31.72 -4.83
N SER A 43 9.02 -33.01 -4.92
CA SER A 43 8.21 -33.56 -6.02
C SER A 43 6.87 -32.85 -6.22
N SER A 44 6.29 -32.26 -5.17
CA SER A 44 5.01 -31.54 -5.25
C SER A 44 5.16 -30.14 -5.83
N ASP A 45 6.29 -29.48 -5.60
CA ASP A 45 6.64 -28.20 -6.24
C ASP A 45 6.94 -28.43 -7.72
N VAL A 46 7.71 -29.48 -8.04
CA VAL A 46 7.99 -29.89 -9.43
C VAL A 46 6.70 -30.19 -10.19
N GLU A 47 5.80 -30.97 -9.59
CA GLU A 47 4.49 -31.28 -10.18
C GLU A 47 3.62 -30.02 -10.34
N ALA A 48 3.66 -29.10 -9.37
CA ALA A 48 2.90 -27.85 -9.43
C ALA A 48 3.41 -26.92 -10.55
N ALA A 49 4.73 -26.78 -10.69
CA ALA A 49 5.34 -26.01 -11.77
C ALA A 49 5.01 -26.59 -13.15
N GLN A 50 5.06 -27.92 -13.31
CA GLN A 50 4.69 -28.59 -14.56
C GLN A 50 3.20 -28.46 -14.91
N LYS A 51 2.33 -28.36 -13.91
CA LYS A 51 0.87 -28.19 -14.08
C LYS A 51 0.45 -26.73 -14.23
N THR A 52 1.35 -25.79 -14.00
CA THR A 52 1.07 -24.36 -14.17
C THR A 52 0.92 -24.06 -15.65
N ARG A 53 -0.19 -23.41 -16.01
CA ARG A 53 -0.49 -23.03 -17.40
C ARG A 53 -0.17 -21.58 -17.61
N VAL A 54 0.46 -21.30 -18.74
CA VAL A 54 0.79 -19.95 -19.21
C VAL A 54 0.18 -19.81 -20.59
N ASP A 55 -0.86 -19.00 -20.68
CA ASP A 55 -1.59 -18.73 -21.91
C ASP A 55 -1.53 -17.24 -22.22
N TYR A 56 -1.28 -16.87 -23.48
CA TYR A 56 -1.32 -15.49 -23.92
C TYR A 56 -2.22 -15.38 -25.15
N ALA A 57 -3.24 -14.52 -25.05
CA ALA A 57 -4.17 -14.23 -26.14
C ALA A 57 -4.74 -12.83 -25.97
N ASP A 58 -4.96 -12.12 -27.10
CA ASP A 58 -5.66 -10.83 -27.14
C ASP A 58 -5.11 -9.78 -26.14
N GLY A 59 -3.78 -9.70 -26.00
CA GLY A 59 -3.14 -8.74 -25.08
C GLY A 59 -3.23 -9.10 -23.60
N THR A 60 -3.69 -10.32 -23.28
CA THR A 60 -3.83 -10.81 -21.91
C THR A 60 -2.97 -12.05 -21.69
N LEU A 61 -2.06 -11.96 -20.71
CA LEU A 61 -1.29 -13.09 -20.20
C LEU A 61 -2.01 -13.68 -18.99
N VAL A 62 -2.25 -14.99 -19.02
CA VAL A 62 -2.88 -15.73 -17.93
C VAL A 62 -1.90 -16.78 -17.41
N VAL A 63 -1.51 -16.64 -16.14
CA VAL A 63 -0.69 -17.63 -15.43
C VAL A 63 -1.54 -18.27 -14.34
N ARG A 64 -1.82 -19.57 -14.47
CA ARG A 64 -2.64 -20.31 -13.50
C ARG A 64 -1.91 -21.53 -12.97
N GLY A 65 -1.66 -21.53 -11.67
CA GLY A 65 -1.17 -22.67 -10.92
C GLY A 65 -2.24 -23.76 -10.75
N PRO A 66 -1.84 -24.94 -10.24
CA PRO A 66 -2.79 -25.99 -9.91
C PRO A 66 -3.79 -25.52 -8.85
N LYS A 67 -5.07 -25.85 -9.05
CA LYS A 67 -6.13 -25.51 -8.09
C LYS A 67 -5.85 -26.09 -6.72
N ARG A 68 -6.22 -25.32 -5.70
CA ARG A 68 -6.23 -25.73 -4.29
C ARG A 68 -7.01 -27.03 -4.10
N THR A 69 -6.30 -28.09 -3.74
CA THR A 69 -6.88 -29.25 -3.06
C THR A 69 -6.65 -29.06 -1.57
N PHE A 70 -7.74 -28.87 -0.80
CA PHE A 70 -7.67 -28.94 0.66
C PHE A 70 -7.30 -30.37 1.04
N ASP A 71 -6.05 -30.55 1.40
CA ASP A 71 -5.48 -31.81 1.84
C ASP A 71 -4.58 -31.49 3.04
N PHE A 72 -4.62 -32.32 4.09
CA PHE A 72 -3.77 -32.23 5.29
C PHE A 72 -2.32 -32.70 5.03
N SER A 73 -1.96 -32.87 3.76
CA SER A 73 -0.63 -33.18 3.26
C SER A 73 0.39 -32.07 3.55
N LYS A 74 1.64 -32.47 3.84
CA LYS A 74 2.81 -31.56 3.99
C LYS A 74 3.30 -30.95 2.67
N LYS A 75 2.67 -31.24 1.54
CA LYS A 75 3.08 -30.80 0.21
C LYS A 75 2.85 -29.30 0.03
N THR A 76 3.93 -28.55 -0.21
CA THR A 76 3.95 -27.09 -0.38
C THR A 76 3.31 -26.64 -1.69
N ARG A 77 3.58 -27.36 -2.80
CA ARG A 77 3.08 -27.03 -4.15
C ARG A 77 3.42 -25.58 -4.55
N SER A 78 4.61 -25.15 -4.15
CA SER A 78 5.11 -23.80 -4.33
C SER A 78 5.76 -23.64 -5.70
N VAL A 79 5.45 -22.52 -6.35
CA VAL A 79 5.88 -22.20 -7.70
C VAL A 79 6.40 -20.77 -7.75
N ASP A 80 7.62 -20.61 -8.24
CA ASP A 80 8.19 -19.31 -8.51
C ASP A 80 7.87 -18.90 -9.95
N VAL A 81 7.33 -17.70 -10.10
CA VAL A 81 6.92 -17.14 -11.38
C VAL A 81 7.66 -15.84 -11.61
N VAL A 82 8.42 -15.77 -12.70
CA VAL A 82 9.07 -14.54 -13.16
C VAL A 82 8.42 -14.11 -14.47
N ILE A 83 7.91 -12.88 -14.49
CA ILE A 83 7.31 -12.27 -15.68
C ILE A 83 8.09 -11.01 -16.00
N GLU A 84 8.67 -10.95 -17.18
CA GLU A 84 9.26 -9.73 -17.69
C GLU A 84 8.37 -9.21 -18.82
N LEU A 85 7.89 -7.97 -18.69
CA LEU A 85 6.87 -7.41 -19.58
C LEU A 85 7.08 -5.90 -19.88
N PRO A 86 6.40 -5.33 -20.88
CA PRO A 86 6.50 -3.92 -21.21
C PRO A 86 6.02 -3.00 -20.08
N THR A 87 6.73 -1.90 -19.87
CA THR A 87 6.36 -0.80 -18.96
C THR A 87 4.89 -0.40 -19.14
N GLY A 88 4.16 -0.17 -18.05
CA GLY A 88 2.76 0.24 -18.08
C GLY A 88 1.75 -0.92 -18.18
N SER A 89 2.23 -2.17 -18.23
CA SER A 89 1.33 -3.34 -18.21
C SER A 89 0.54 -3.41 -16.90
N LYS A 90 -0.70 -3.88 -17.00
CA LYS A 90 -1.60 -4.07 -15.87
C LYS A 90 -1.37 -5.42 -15.25
N VAL A 91 -1.51 -5.52 -13.94
CA VAL A 91 -1.33 -6.76 -13.19
C VAL A 91 -2.51 -6.97 -12.28
N ASP A 92 -3.09 -8.16 -12.30
CA ASP A 92 -4.04 -8.65 -11.31
C ASP A 92 -3.49 -9.98 -10.79
N ALA A 93 -3.08 -10.02 -9.53
CA ALA A 93 -2.39 -11.15 -8.92
C ALA A 93 -3.13 -11.66 -7.68
N ASP A 94 -3.67 -12.86 -7.77
CA ASP A 94 -4.16 -13.66 -6.66
C ASP A 94 -3.08 -14.66 -6.24
N VAL A 95 -2.55 -14.46 -5.04
CA VAL A 95 -1.49 -15.29 -4.47
C VAL A 95 -1.90 -15.72 -3.07
N THR A 96 -2.21 -16.99 -2.85
CA THR A 96 -2.66 -17.42 -1.50
C THR A 96 -1.55 -17.23 -0.45
N ALA A 97 -0.33 -17.69 -0.73
CA ALA A 97 0.80 -17.54 0.19
C ALA A 97 2.12 -17.20 -0.52
N GLY A 98 2.95 -16.32 0.03
CA GLY A 98 4.31 -16.13 -0.46
C GLY A 98 4.74 -14.68 -0.57
N SER A 99 5.26 -14.26 -1.73
CA SER A 99 5.67 -12.86 -1.92
C SER A 99 5.49 -12.41 -3.36
N VAL A 100 4.96 -11.21 -3.53
CA VAL A 100 4.85 -10.53 -4.82
C VAL A 100 5.84 -9.37 -4.83
N ARG A 101 6.75 -9.38 -5.80
CA ARG A 101 7.71 -8.30 -6.01
C ARG A 101 7.58 -7.74 -7.41
N THR A 102 7.48 -6.43 -7.53
CA THR A 102 7.51 -5.76 -8.83
C THR A 102 8.64 -4.74 -8.89
N SER A 103 9.20 -4.57 -10.08
CA SER A 103 10.23 -3.56 -10.36
C SER A 103 9.92 -2.85 -11.68
N GLY A 104 10.16 -1.55 -11.75
CA GLY A 104 9.77 -0.73 -12.90
C GLY A 104 8.39 -0.10 -12.71
N VAL A 105 7.84 0.48 -13.78
CA VAL A 105 6.53 1.14 -13.75
C VAL A 105 5.46 0.22 -14.32
N LEU A 106 4.54 -0.19 -13.47
CA LEU A 106 3.33 -0.90 -13.86
C LEU A 106 2.18 0.08 -14.13
N GLY A 107 1.20 -0.39 -14.89
CA GLY A 107 -0.10 0.26 -15.04
C GLY A 107 -0.96 0.07 -13.79
N ALA A 108 -2.27 -0.15 -13.98
CA ALA A 108 -3.15 -0.48 -12.86
C ALA A 108 -2.77 -1.86 -12.28
N THR A 109 -2.68 -1.93 -10.95
CA THR A 109 -2.24 -3.14 -10.23
C THR A 109 -3.28 -3.55 -9.17
N GLY A 110 -3.72 -4.80 -9.24
CA GLY A 110 -4.49 -5.52 -8.24
C GLY A 110 -3.63 -6.62 -7.62
N VAL A 111 -3.60 -6.69 -6.28
CA VAL A 111 -2.96 -7.80 -5.57
C VAL A 111 -3.87 -8.25 -4.44
N ASP A 112 -4.31 -9.50 -4.49
CA ASP A 112 -5.06 -10.16 -3.43
C ASP A 112 -4.20 -11.30 -2.87
N MET A 113 -3.93 -11.26 -1.57
CA MET A 113 -3.06 -12.23 -0.91
C MET A 113 -3.60 -12.66 0.45
N SER A 114 -3.49 -13.94 0.82
CA SER A 114 -3.91 -14.36 2.17
C SER A 114 -2.78 -14.19 3.19
N ALA A 115 -1.55 -14.58 2.84
CA ALA A 115 -0.39 -14.44 3.72
C ALA A 115 0.91 -14.24 2.93
N GLY A 116 1.62 -13.15 3.19
CA GLY A 116 2.87 -12.87 2.52
C GLY A 116 3.16 -11.38 2.36
N ASN A 117 4.27 -11.11 1.68
CA ASN A 117 4.74 -9.74 1.49
C ASN A 117 4.42 -9.24 0.08
N ILE A 118 4.02 -7.98 -0.01
CA ILE A 118 3.80 -7.27 -1.26
C ILE A 118 4.85 -6.18 -1.34
N HIS A 119 5.68 -6.19 -2.39
CA HIS A 119 6.63 -5.14 -2.69
C HIS A 119 6.42 -4.61 -4.09
N LEU A 120 5.93 -3.38 -4.21
CA LEU A 120 5.72 -2.71 -5.49
C LEU A 120 6.64 -1.50 -5.61
N ASP A 121 7.43 -1.41 -6.69
CA ASP A 121 8.25 -0.23 -6.95
C ASP A 121 7.37 0.96 -7.36
N ARG A 122 6.80 0.93 -8.58
CA ARG A 122 5.91 1.98 -9.08
C ARG A 122 4.73 1.38 -9.83
N THR A 123 3.55 1.94 -9.59
CA THR A 123 2.30 1.48 -10.21
C THR A 123 1.40 2.66 -10.54
N GLY A 124 0.49 2.48 -11.50
CA GLY A 124 -0.72 3.28 -11.64
C GLY A 124 -1.70 3.03 -10.48
N PRO A 125 -3.03 3.15 -10.68
CA PRO A 125 -4.01 2.89 -9.64
C PRO A 125 -3.81 1.52 -8.98
N LEU A 126 -3.88 1.47 -7.66
CA LEU A 126 -3.56 0.31 -6.85
C LEU A 126 -4.75 -0.14 -6.02
N LYS A 127 -5.03 -1.44 -6.05
CA LYS A 127 -5.84 -2.14 -5.05
C LYS A 127 -5.03 -3.30 -4.49
N ALA A 128 -4.78 -3.29 -3.19
CA ALA A 128 -4.06 -4.37 -2.51
C ALA A 128 -4.83 -4.84 -1.27
N ASP A 129 -5.09 -6.14 -1.18
CA ASP A 129 -5.66 -6.77 0.02
C ASP A 129 -4.72 -7.89 0.47
N THR A 130 -4.29 -7.85 1.73
CA THR A 130 -3.49 -8.92 2.32
C THR A 130 -4.00 -9.32 3.70
N GLY A 131 -4.16 -10.62 3.94
CA GLY A 131 -4.55 -11.13 5.26
C GLY A 131 -3.46 -10.90 6.31
N ALA A 132 -2.21 -11.26 5.99
CA ALA A 132 -1.07 -11.06 6.88
C ALA A 132 0.24 -10.83 6.12
N GLY A 133 1.03 -9.83 6.54
CA GLY A 133 2.40 -9.60 6.05
C GLY A 133 2.72 -8.12 5.80
N VAL A 134 3.87 -7.86 5.19
CA VAL A 134 4.34 -6.48 4.94
C VAL A 134 3.96 -6.04 3.54
N VAL A 135 3.35 -4.85 3.46
CA VAL A 135 3.08 -4.16 2.19
C VAL A 135 4.04 -2.99 2.08
N ASN A 136 4.87 -2.97 1.06
CA ASN A 136 5.80 -1.88 0.77
C ASN A 136 5.59 -1.41 -0.69
N ILE A 137 5.15 -0.17 -0.85
CA ILE A 137 4.82 0.43 -2.14
C ILE A 137 5.67 1.70 -2.28
N GLY A 138 6.47 1.81 -3.35
CA GLY A 138 7.32 2.96 -3.61
C GLY A 138 6.49 4.18 -4.03
N ALA A 139 5.83 4.12 -5.20
CA ALA A 139 4.97 5.19 -5.67
C ALA A 139 3.71 4.71 -6.41
N VAL A 140 2.62 5.46 -6.25
CA VAL A 140 1.33 5.25 -6.91
C VAL A 140 0.95 6.49 -7.71
N THR A 141 0.84 6.31 -9.03
CA THR A 141 0.30 7.29 -9.98
C THR A 141 -1.21 7.09 -10.08
N GLY A 142 -1.96 7.81 -9.24
CA GLY A 142 -3.41 7.66 -9.11
C GLY A 142 -3.84 7.25 -7.71
N ASN A 143 -5.01 6.62 -7.60
CA ASN A 143 -5.59 6.25 -6.31
C ASN A 143 -5.04 4.91 -5.79
N ALA A 144 -4.87 4.81 -4.48
CA ALA A 144 -4.44 3.60 -3.78
C ALA A 144 -5.49 3.18 -2.74
N ASP A 145 -5.89 1.90 -2.77
CA ASP A 145 -6.72 1.27 -1.74
C ASP A 145 -5.99 0.03 -1.20
N VAL A 146 -5.43 0.15 0.01
CA VAL A 146 -4.59 -0.87 0.64
C VAL A 146 -5.24 -1.34 1.93
N ARG A 147 -5.48 -2.64 2.03
CA ARG A 147 -6.06 -3.31 3.20
C ARG A 147 -5.13 -4.40 3.70
N THR A 148 -4.96 -4.44 5.02
CA THR A 148 -4.18 -5.48 5.68
C THR A 148 -4.89 -5.96 6.94
N GLY A 149 -4.95 -7.28 7.14
CA GLY A 149 -5.45 -7.88 8.38
C GLY A 149 -4.43 -7.74 9.52
N SER A 150 -3.18 -8.15 9.27
CA SER A 150 -2.09 -8.04 10.24
C SER A 150 -0.76 -7.80 9.55
N GLY A 151 -0.05 -6.74 9.91
CA GLY A 151 1.26 -6.44 9.35
C GLY A 151 1.52 -4.95 9.23
N HIS A 152 2.44 -4.59 8.35
CA HIS A 152 2.91 -3.21 8.22
C HIS A 152 2.63 -2.70 6.81
N ILE A 153 1.98 -1.55 6.71
CA ILE A 153 1.76 -0.87 5.43
C ILE A 153 2.76 0.27 5.34
N ARG A 154 3.61 0.27 4.30
CA ARG A 154 4.50 1.37 3.96
C ARG A 154 4.25 1.80 2.53
N ILE A 155 3.92 3.08 2.33
CA ILE A 155 3.64 3.65 1.02
C ILE A 155 4.44 4.95 0.89
N GLY A 156 5.29 5.07 -0.13
CA GLY A 156 6.12 6.25 -0.33
C GLY A 156 5.33 7.46 -0.81
N THR A 157 4.99 7.51 -2.09
CA THR A 157 4.23 8.65 -2.67
C THR A 157 2.93 8.20 -3.33
N VAL A 158 1.85 8.92 -3.10
CA VAL A 158 0.55 8.73 -3.76
C VAL A 158 0.10 10.05 -4.36
N GLN A 159 0.02 10.12 -5.69
CA GLN A 159 -0.43 11.33 -6.41
C GLN A 159 -1.95 11.53 -6.34
N GLY A 160 -2.71 10.44 -6.19
CA GLY A 160 -4.14 10.49 -5.99
C GLY A 160 -4.55 10.40 -4.53
N SER A 161 -5.69 9.79 -4.29
CA SER A 161 -6.20 9.53 -2.93
C SER A 161 -5.67 8.21 -2.38
N LEU A 162 -5.40 8.16 -1.08
CA LEU A 162 -4.97 6.97 -0.36
C LEU A 162 -6.04 6.54 0.66
N VAL A 163 -6.53 5.31 0.52
CA VAL A 163 -7.28 4.60 1.57
C VAL A 163 -6.37 3.50 2.12
N ALA A 164 -5.97 3.61 3.38
CA ALA A 164 -5.16 2.60 4.07
C ALA A 164 -5.93 2.07 5.28
N LYS A 165 -6.18 0.76 5.32
CA LYS A 165 -6.83 0.10 6.45
C LYS A 165 -5.96 -1.02 6.97
N ASN A 166 -5.64 -1.00 8.25
CA ASN A 166 -4.95 -2.08 8.92
C ASN A 166 -5.71 -2.49 10.18
N SER A 167 -5.76 -3.77 10.51
CA SER A 167 -6.30 -4.18 11.82
C SER A 167 -5.18 -4.21 12.87
N ASN A 168 -4.01 -4.75 12.54
CA ASN A 168 -2.88 -4.81 13.47
C ASN A 168 -1.58 -4.42 12.79
N GLY A 169 -0.87 -3.46 13.36
CA GLY A 169 0.42 -2.95 12.92
C GLY A 169 0.36 -1.54 12.35
N HIS A 170 1.52 -1.05 11.90
CA HIS A 170 1.72 0.35 11.58
C HIS A 170 1.33 0.69 10.14
N ILE A 171 0.89 1.94 9.94
CA ILE A 171 0.72 2.54 8.63
C ILE A 171 1.71 3.69 8.51
N ASP A 172 2.69 3.54 7.64
CA ASP A 172 3.61 4.59 7.18
C ASP A 172 3.18 5.06 5.79
N ALA A 173 2.82 6.32 5.66
CA ALA A 173 2.66 6.99 4.38
C ALA A 173 3.70 8.12 4.25
N GLY A 174 4.36 8.25 3.11
CA GLY A 174 5.22 9.40 2.83
C GLY A 174 4.37 10.61 2.45
N THR A 175 4.27 10.88 1.15
CA THR A 175 3.48 12.00 0.62
C THR A 175 2.18 11.52 -0.03
N VAL A 176 1.05 12.12 0.37
CA VAL A 176 -0.25 11.93 -0.28
C VAL A 176 -0.73 13.29 -0.81
N GLU A 177 -0.83 13.41 -2.13
CA GLU A 177 -1.23 14.68 -2.78
C GLU A 177 -2.75 14.90 -2.74
N GLY A 178 -3.53 13.81 -2.81
CA GLY A 178 -4.99 13.82 -2.73
C GLY A 178 -5.54 13.61 -1.32
N GLU A 179 -6.72 12.98 -1.23
CA GLU A 179 -7.37 12.68 0.05
C GLU A 179 -6.68 11.50 0.74
N LEU A 180 -6.37 11.64 2.02
CA LEU A 180 -5.87 10.57 2.88
C LEU A 180 -6.99 10.05 3.80
N LYS A 181 -7.21 8.73 3.80
CA LYS A 181 -8.07 8.01 4.76
C LYS A 181 -7.30 6.83 5.34
N ALA A 182 -6.65 7.03 6.49
CA ALA A 182 -5.93 6.00 7.23
C ALA A 182 -6.75 5.52 8.44
N ARG A 183 -6.93 4.21 8.56
CA ARG A 183 -7.56 3.59 9.73
C ARG A 183 -6.73 2.41 10.21
N SER A 184 -6.33 2.43 11.47
CA SER A 184 -5.74 1.29 12.16
C SER A 184 -6.63 0.87 13.32
N ALA A 185 -6.74 -0.42 13.66
CA ALA A 185 -7.33 -0.77 14.95
C ALA A 185 -6.26 -0.71 16.05
N ASN A 186 -5.14 -1.41 15.85
CA ASN A 186 -4.02 -1.43 16.78
C ASN A 186 -2.72 -1.13 16.04
N GLY A 187 -2.25 0.10 16.15
CA GLY A 187 -0.98 0.54 15.58
C GLY A 187 -0.95 2.03 15.36
N ASP A 188 0.27 2.55 15.29
CA ASP A 188 0.50 3.95 15.01
C ASP A 188 0.11 4.27 13.55
N ILE A 189 -0.09 5.54 13.24
CA ILE A 189 -0.24 6.02 11.87
C ILE A 189 0.72 7.18 11.69
N THR A 190 1.69 7.02 10.79
CA THR A 190 2.67 8.05 10.44
C THR A 190 2.44 8.49 9.00
N VAL A 191 2.38 9.80 8.79
CA VAL A 191 2.24 10.41 7.47
C VAL A 191 3.28 11.51 7.37
N GLU A 192 4.19 11.46 6.41
CA GLU A 192 5.19 12.53 6.26
C GLU A 192 4.54 13.83 5.78
N ARG A 193 3.68 13.75 4.75
CA ARG A 193 3.02 14.93 4.17
C ARG A 193 1.60 14.63 3.66
N ALA A 194 0.63 15.40 4.13
CA ALA A 194 -0.75 15.41 3.64
C ALA A 194 -1.03 16.70 2.84
N GLY A 195 -1.11 16.57 1.51
CA GLY A 195 -1.33 17.67 0.56
C GLY A 195 -2.78 18.07 0.35
N GLY A 196 -3.72 17.21 0.74
CA GLY A 196 -5.16 17.46 0.70
C GLY A 196 -5.87 17.10 2.01
N PRO A 197 -7.19 16.86 1.99
CA PRO A 197 -7.95 16.46 3.17
C PRO A 197 -7.40 15.17 3.78
N ALA A 198 -7.30 15.11 5.10
CA ALA A 198 -6.75 13.96 5.79
C ALA A 198 -7.65 13.47 6.94
N GLU A 199 -7.89 12.16 6.96
CA GLU A 199 -8.62 11.47 7.99
C GLU A 199 -7.75 10.33 8.53
N ALA A 200 -7.31 10.42 9.79
CA ALA A 200 -6.58 9.35 10.45
C ALA A 200 -7.29 8.93 11.74
N ARG A 201 -7.53 7.62 11.89
CA ARG A 201 -8.17 7.06 13.09
C ARG A 201 -7.44 5.80 13.55
N THR A 202 -7.11 5.73 14.83
CA THR A 202 -6.62 4.50 15.46
C THR A 202 -7.31 4.24 16.81
N ALA A 203 -7.52 3.00 17.21
CA ALA A 203 -8.06 2.73 18.55
C ALA A 203 -6.94 2.73 19.59
N MET A 204 -5.83 2.06 19.28
CA MET A 204 -4.62 2.05 20.10
C MET A 204 -3.40 2.34 19.24
N GLY A 205 -2.82 3.51 19.42
CA GLY A 205 -1.67 4.00 18.67
C GLY A 205 -1.63 5.51 18.63
N SER A 206 -0.45 6.04 18.36
CA SER A 206 -0.22 7.46 18.11
C SER A 206 -0.44 7.79 16.64
N ILE A 207 -0.84 9.03 16.38
CA ILE A 207 -0.97 9.56 15.02
C ILE A 207 0.05 10.68 14.86
N ASN A 208 0.95 10.55 13.90
CA ASN A 208 1.92 11.58 13.54
C ASN A 208 1.69 12.00 12.09
N ILE A 209 1.39 13.28 11.87
CA ILE A 209 1.44 13.88 10.54
C ILE A 209 2.53 14.95 10.55
N GLY A 210 3.60 14.69 9.81
CA GLY A 210 4.79 15.53 9.73
C GLY A 210 4.49 16.93 9.17
N GLU A 211 3.75 16.99 8.07
CA GLU A 211 3.30 18.23 7.46
C GLU A 211 1.87 18.12 6.90
N VAL A 212 1.02 19.08 7.25
CA VAL A 212 -0.30 19.30 6.69
C VAL A 212 -0.33 20.61 5.93
N VAL A 213 -0.80 20.56 4.68
CA VAL A 213 -0.76 21.71 3.77
C VAL A 213 -2.06 22.54 3.81
N ARG A 214 -3.22 21.91 3.60
CA ARG A 214 -4.51 22.61 3.40
C ARG A 214 -5.72 21.73 3.74
N ASP A 215 -6.90 22.31 3.58
CA ASP A 215 -8.22 21.68 3.75
C ASP A 215 -8.53 21.24 5.19
N THR A 216 -9.20 20.10 5.36
CA THR A 216 -9.64 19.61 6.67
C THR A 216 -8.86 18.38 7.06
N VAL A 217 -8.36 18.40 8.29
CA VAL A 217 -7.63 17.28 8.90
C VAL A 217 -8.36 16.83 10.16
N THR A 218 -8.73 15.56 10.20
CA THR A 218 -9.45 14.95 11.33
C THR A 218 -8.66 13.75 11.85
N LEU A 219 -8.12 13.89 13.07
CA LEU A 219 -7.29 12.88 13.74
C LEU A 219 -7.98 12.42 15.01
N ASN A 220 -8.14 11.11 15.18
CA ASN A 220 -8.74 10.56 16.40
C ASN A 220 -7.99 9.32 16.85
N THR A 221 -7.58 9.29 18.12
CA THR A 221 -7.11 8.07 18.78
C THR A 221 -7.79 7.86 20.12
N ALA A 222 -8.07 6.62 20.53
CA ALA A 222 -8.58 6.40 21.89
C ALA A 222 -7.43 6.37 22.89
N MET A 223 -6.31 5.73 22.54
CA MET A 223 -5.09 5.72 23.36
C MET A 223 -3.86 5.94 22.48
N GLY A 224 -3.18 7.06 22.68
CA GLY A 224 -1.98 7.47 21.97
C GLY A 224 -1.88 8.99 21.84
N GLY A 225 -0.68 9.45 21.51
CA GLY A 225 -0.42 10.87 21.24
C GLY A 225 -0.85 11.27 19.83
N ILE A 226 -1.05 12.57 19.61
CA ILE A 226 -1.24 13.13 18.28
C ILE A 226 -0.18 14.22 18.07
N GLU A 227 0.61 14.09 17.01
CA GLU A 227 1.53 15.13 16.57
C GLU A 227 1.16 15.61 15.17
N ILE A 228 1.13 16.94 15.00
CA ILE A 228 0.69 17.59 13.77
C ILE A 228 1.66 18.73 13.45
N GLY A 229 2.35 18.63 12.32
CA GLY A 229 3.07 19.75 11.74
C GLY A 229 2.20 20.48 10.72
N ILE A 230 2.12 21.80 10.85
CA ILE A 230 1.44 22.68 9.89
C ILE A 230 2.49 23.27 8.96
N ALA A 231 2.26 23.17 7.64
CA ALA A 231 3.14 23.72 6.62
C ALA A 231 3.39 25.24 6.83
N GLN A 232 4.57 25.69 6.40
CA GLN A 232 4.92 27.11 6.41
C GLN A 232 3.97 27.90 5.49
N GLY A 233 3.55 29.09 5.94
CA GLY A 233 2.63 29.93 5.18
C GLY A 233 1.15 29.50 5.24
N THR A 234 0.82 28.37 5.86
CA THR A 234 -0.57 27.93 6.08
C THR A 234 -1.14 28.52 7.38
N ALA A 235 -2.32 29.12 7.31
CA ALA A 235 -3.07 29.49 8.50
C ALA A 235 -3.89 28.30 9.02
N ALA A 236 -3.80 28.01 10.32
CA ALA A 236 -4.45 26.84 10.90
C ALA A 236 -5.50 27.22 11.94
N TRP A 237 -6.70 26.70 11.77
CA TRP A 237 -7.70 26.65 12.83
C TRP A 237 -7.60 25.30 13.54
N ILE A 238 -7.38 25.33 14.86
CA ILE A 238 -7.10 24.13 15.65
C ILE A 238 -8.22 23.89 16.68
N ASP A 239 -8.87 22.73 16.59
CA ASP A 239 -9.68 22.14 17.64
C ASP A 239 -8.99 20.88 18.16
N ALA A 240 -8.29 21.01 19.29
CA ALA A 240 -7.56 19.92 19.91
C ALA A 240 -8.13 19.61 21.30
N LYS A 241 -8.49 18.35 21.56
CA LYS A 241 -9.04 17.91 22.84
C LYS A 241 -8.41 16.61 23.31
N THR A 242 -7.95 16.59 24.55
CA THR A 242 -7.52 15.38 25.26
C THR A 242 -8.30 15.22 26.57
N ALA A 243 -8.77 14.02 26.89
CA ALA A 243 -9.41 13.76 28.18
C ALA A 243 -8.36 13.56 29.29
N PHE A 244 -7.27 12.86 28.99
CA PHE A 244 -6.15 12.61 29.88
C PHE A 244 -4.83 12.83 29.15
N GLY A 245 -4.31 14.05 29.24
CA GLY A 245 -3.05 14.47 28.63
C GLY A 245 -2.93 15.98 28.58
N ARG A 246 -1.98 16.48 27.79
CA ARG A 246 -1.75 17.90 27.56
C ARG A 246 -1.87 18.25 26.09
N VAL A 247 -2.51 19.38 25.80
CA VAL A 247 -2.45 20.01 24.48
C VAL A 247 -1.34 21.06 24.49
N THR A 248 -0.39 20.93 23.57
CA THR A 248 0.67 21.91 23.33
C THR A 248 0.52 22.45 21.92
N ASN A 249 0.36 23.76 21.79
CA ASN A 249 0.33 24.45 20.51
C ASN A 249 1.48 25.47 20.47
N THR A 250 2.39 25.32 19.52
CA THR A 250 3.52 26.24 19.33
C THR A 250 3.35 27.17 18.13
N LEU A 251 2.17 27.17 17.50
CA LEU A 251 1.85 28.12 16.43
C LEU A 251 1.63 29.52 17.00
N ASP A 252 2.13 30.54 16.29
CA ASP A 252 1.80 31.92 16.58
C ASP A 252 0.32 32.19 16.36
N GLY A 253 -0.35 32.79 17.36
CA GLY A 253 -1.75 33.18 17.27
C GLY A 253 -1.97 34.30 16.25
N SER A 254 -3.08 34.24 15.51
CA SER A 254 -3.52 35.29 14.61
C SER A 254 -5.06 35.39 14.62
N ASP A 255 -5.60 36.59 14.40
CA ASP A 255 -7.05 36.84 14.39
C ASP A 255 -7.75 36.35 13.11
N GLY A 256 -7.00 35.76 12.18
CA GLY A 256 -7.48 35.26 10.90
C GLY A 256 -6.35 34.86 9.96
N PRO A 257 -6.65 34.39 8.74
CA PRO A 257 -5.64 33.84 7.83
C PRO A 257 -4.60 34.86 7.33
N GLY A 258 -4.83 36.16 7.51
CA GLY A 258 -3.86 37.20 7.11
C GLY A 258 -3.45 37.07 5.62
N ASN A 259 -2.14 37.00 5.37
CA ASN A 259 -1.55 36.80 4.04
C ASN A 259 -1.22 35.32 3.73
N SER A 260 -1.77 34.37 4.49
CA SER A 260 -1.51 32.95 4.25
C SER A 260 -2.00 32.52 2.88
N VAL A 261 -1.16 31.74 2.20
CA VAL A 261 -1.47 31.20 0.86
C VAL A 261 -2.52 30.10 0.96
N GLU A 262 -2.48 29.34 2.05
CA GLU A 262 -3.33 28.17 2.29
C GLU A 262 -3.96 28.24 3.68
N THR A 263 -5.09 27.56 3.85
CA THR A 263 -5.76 27.43 5.15
C THR A 263 -6.03 25.98 5.48
N VAL A 264 -5.91 25.60 6.75
CA VAL A 264 -6.23 24.26 7.25
C VAL A 264 -7.12 24.32 8.48
N LYS A 265 -8.11 23.43 8.53
CA LYS A 265 -8.92 23.16 9.71
C LYS A 265 -8.52 21.82 10.31
N VAL A 266 -7.96 21.84 11.51
CA VAL A 266 -7.50 20.64 12.23
C VAL A 266 -8.44 20.33 13.38
N THR A 267 -8.96 19.11 13.42
CA THR A 267 -9.68 18.54 14.56
C THR A 267 -8.91 17.32 15.04
N ALA A 268 -8.37 17.38 16.26
CA ALA A 268 -7.52 16.35 16.83
C ALA A 268 -8.03 15.95 18.22
N HIS A 269 -8.51 14.72 18.36
CA HIS A 269 -9.07 14.24 19.63
C HIS A 269 -8.37 12.96 20.09
N THR A 270 -7.96 12.94 21.37
CA THR A 270 -7.51 11.73 22.05
C THR A 270 -8.18 11.56 23.40
N SER A 271 -8.42 10.33 23.85
CA SER A 271 -8.87 10.12 25.24
C SER A 271 -7.67 10.05 26.19
N PHE A 272 -6.59 9.37 25.79
CA PHE A 272 -5.38 9.23 26.59
C PHE A 272 -4.15 9.52 25.74
N GLY A 273 -3.47 10.62 26.04
CA GLY A 273 -2.26 11.03 25.33
C GLY A 273 -2.18 12.54 25.13
N ASP A 274 -0.98 13.00 24.77
CA ASP A 274 -0.70 14.40 24.50
C ASP A 274 -1.02 14.73 23.04
N ILE A 275 -1.42 15.97 22.81
CA ILE A 275 -1.57 16.53 21.46
C ILE A 275 -0.55 17.64 21.29
N THR A 276 0.30 17.54 20.28
CA THR A 276 1.25 18.58 19.92
C THR A 276 0.96 19.10 18.51
N VAL A 277 0.77 20.41 18.41
CA VAL A 277 0.67 21.12 17.14
C VAL A 277 1.86 22.06 17.01
N ARG A 278 2.60 21.93 15.91
CA ARG A 278 3.80 22.71 15.63
C ARG A 278 3.86 23.19 14.20
N ARG A 279 4.77 24.10 13.91
CA ARG A 279 5.21 24.35 12.54
C ARG A 279 6.10 23.20 12.07
N SER A 280 5.98 22.85 10.79
CA SER A 280 6.92 21.97 10.10
C SER A 280 8.06 22.75 9.44
#